data_AF-A0A371DS12-F1
#
_entry.id   AF-A0A371DS12-F1
#
_cell.length_a   1.000
_cell.length_b   1.000
_cell.length_c   1.000
_cell.angle_alpha   90.00
_cell.angle_beta   90.00
_cell.angle_gamma   90.00
#
_symmetry.space_group_name_H-M   'P 1'
#
loop_
_entity.id
_entity.type
_entity.pdbx_description
1 polymer ?
#
loop_
_entity_poly.entity_id
_entity_poly.type
_entity_poly.pdbx_seq_one_letter_code
_entity_poly.pdbx_strand_id
1 'polypeptide(L)'
;MILGDFDAEDLIRVRRTNSVWDECTAAILHHRIRRLFGHSLNDYHSFVDAIDQYRAVLGGAGAVNVAFPAHWKPPFVELFVPNWSYDNLLAHLQNNQGFAQVPVPSTLPASRPDGAAQTVHAVLDRSGDFAIYLVQSSDDCPLYALTGEWQSALFTYFSPRKFSIGYPSLTRASIALLNPCTMEDVTDLELDRQAVTNAWHDMGWTLTPRWLTVSPGGTCSGIASAGCAAASRFFGDRFCVSGSLRPVRLRKHREWAEEYDLETVLWWRGGRACTIICHSGTMMLAGGARVCHRALLRGL
;
A
#
# COMPACT_ATOMS: atom_id res chain seq x y z
N MET A 1 13.74 -21.85 8.13
CA MET A 1 14.43 -20.61 8.54
C MET A 1 13.42 -19.75 9.28
N ILE A 2 13.64 -19.47 10.57
CA ILE A 2 12.64 -18.88 11.50
C ILE A 2 12.15 -17.49 11.05
N LEU A 3 12.99 -16.69 10.37
CA LEU A 3 12.61 -15.36 9.91
C LEU A 3 11.60 -15.36 8.73
N GLY A 4 11.35 -16.51 8.11
CA GLY A 4 10.38 -16.63 7.01
C GLY A 4 8.97 -16.20 7.43
N ASP A 5 8.62 -16.41 8.70
CA ASP A 5 7.29 -16.18 9.27
C ASP A 5 7.14 -14.80 9.91
N PHE A 6 8.24 -14.05 10.05
CA PHE A 6 8.23 -12.73 10.70
C PHE A 6 7.52 -11.71 9.83
N ASP A 7 6.64 -10.90 10.39
CA ASP A 7 6.08 -9.78 9.64
C ASP A 7 7.10 -8.63 9.52
N ALA A 8 6.75 -7.60 8.75
CA ALA A 8 7.63 -6.48 8.48
C ALA A 8 8.06 -5.70 9.73
N GLU A 9 7.22 -5.62 10.77
CA GLU A 9 7.60 -4.93 12.00
C GLU A 9 8.59 -5.78 12.81
N ASP A 10 8.39 -7.10 12.88
CA ASP A 10 9.35 -8.02 13.48
C ASP A 10 10.70 -7.96 12.77
N LEU A 11 10.68 -7.98 11.43
CA LEU A 11 11.87 -7.83 10.60
C LEU A 11 12.60 -6.50 10.83
N ILE A 12 11.87 -5.38 11.00
CA ILE A 12 12.48 -4.09 11.33
C ILE A 12 13.15 -4.12 12.71
N ARG A 13 12.56 -4.79 13.71
CA ARG A 13 13.17 -4.96 15.03
C ARG A 13 14.46 -5.79 14.94
N VAL A 14 14.42 -6.92 14.23
CA VAL A 14 15.59 -7.79 14.00
C VAL A 14 16.72 -7.02 13.30
N ARG A 15 16.41 -6.28 12.25
CA ARG A 15 17.36 -5.45 11.50
C ARG A 15 18.11 -4.43 12.36
N ARG A 16 17.53 -3.93 13.45
CA ARG A 16 18.18 -2.95 14.34
C ARG A 16 19.27 -3.54 15.23
N THR A 17 19.42 -4.87 15.27
CA THR A 17 20.35 -5.53 16.18
C THR A 17 21.80 -5.51 15.67
N ASN A 18 22.05 -5.82 14.39
CA ASN A 18 23.36 -5.71 13.74
C ASN A 18 23.25 -5.72 12.20
N SER A 19 24.38 -5.50 11.51
CA SER A 19 24.42 -5.44 10.04
C SER A 19 24.11 -6.77 9.33
N VAL A 20 24.39 -7.91 9.95
CA VAL A 20 24.09 -9.23 9.37
C VAL A 20 22.57 -9.44 9.34
N TRP A 21 21.88 -9.13 10.45
CA TRP A 21 20.43 -9.21 10.51
C TRP A 21 19.73 -8.19 9.59
N ASP A 22 20.36 -7.04 9.39
CA ASP A 22 19.92 -6.04 8.41
C ASP A 22 20.02 -6.56 6.95
N GLU A 23 21.07 -7.32 6.61
CA GLU A 23 21.23 -8.02 5.32
C GLU A 23 20.24 -9.18 5.17
N CYS A 24 20.06 -10.01 6.19
CA CYS A 24 19.07 -11.09 6.18
C CYS A 24 17.65 -10.55 5.99
N THR A 25 17.31 -9.45 6.68
CA THR A 25 16.01 -8.79 6.54
C THR A 25 15.77 -8.28 5.12
N ALA A 26 16.78 -7.61 4.53
CA ALA A 26 16.73 -7.17 3.13
C ALA A 26 16.47 -8.34 2.18
N ALA A 27 17.26 -9.42 2.33
CA ALA A 27 17.15 -10.61 1.50
C ALA A 27 15.77 -11.28 1.60
N ILE A 28 15.20 -11.36 2.81
CA ILE A 28 13.85 -11.94 3.02
C ILE A 28 12.78 -11.10 2.33
N LEU A 29 12.79 -9.77 2.47
CA LEU A 29 11.81 -8.92 1.82
C LEU A 29 11.92 -9.00 0.29
N HIS A 30 13.13 -8.97 -0.27
CA HIS A 30 13.34 -9.18 -1.70
C HIS A 30 12.89 -10.58 -2.16
N HIS A 31 13.14 -11.61 -1.37
CA HIS A 31 12.68 -12.97 -1.67
C HIS A 31 11.15 -13.06 -1.68
N ARG A 32 10.46 -12.42 -0.73
CA ARG A 32 8.98 -12.37 -0.69
C ARG A 32 8.41 -11.65 -1.91
N ILE A 33 8.98 -10.50 -2.27
CA ILE A 33 8.59 -9.78 -3.49
C ILE A 33 8.77 -10.69 -4.71
N ARG A 34 9.95 -11.31 -4.88
CA ARG A 34 10.20 -12.26 -5.98
C ARG A 34 9.21 -13.43 -5.99
N ARG A 35 8.87 -13.99 -4.82
CA ARG A 35 7.91 -15.11 -4.69
C ARG A 35 6.49 -14.72 -5.07
N LEU A 36 6.10 -13.45 -4.94
CA LEU A 36 4.80 -12.98 -5.41
C LEU A 36 4.65 -13.19 -6.91
N PHE A 37 5.63 -12.69 -7.67
CA PHE A 37 5.65 -12.81 -9.12
C PHE A 37 5.96 -14.23 -9.61
N GLY A 38 6.58 -15.08 -8.78
CA GLY A 38 6.83 -16.48 -9.09
C GLY A 38 7.65 -16.65 -10.37
N HIS A 39 7.06 -17.30 -11.38
CA HIS A 39 7.64 -17.51 -12.70
C HIS A 39 7.04 -16.60 -13.79
N SER A 40 6.14 -15.69 -13.43
CA SER A 40 5.43 -14.82 -14.37
C SER A 40 6.32 -13.73 -14.98
N LEU A 41 7.50 -13.45 -14.40
CA LEU A 41 8.48 -12.52 -14.94
C LEU A 41 9.55 -13.25 -15.75
N ASN A 42 9.87 -12.77 -16.95
CA ASN A 42 10.99 -13.27 -17.75
C ASN A 42 12.33 -12.90 -17.12
N ASP A 43 12.46 -11.64 -16.68
CA ASP A 43 13.66 -11.11 -16.06
C ASP A 43 13.30 -10.24 -14.86
N TYR A 44 13.48 -10.82 -13.67
CA TYR A 44 13.20 -10.16 -12.40
C TYR A 44 14.08 -8.92 -12.17
N HIS A 45 15.34 -8.93 -12.61
CA HIS A 45 16.24 -7.80 -12.40
C HIS A 45 15.84 -6.62 -13.27
N SER A 46 15.60 -6.88 -14.56
CA SER A 46 15.09 -5.88 -15.51
C SER A 46 13.75 -5.28 -15.04
N PHE A 47 12.87 -6.11 -14.48
CA PHE A 47 11.62 -5.63 -13.87
C PHE A 47 11.87 -4.70 -12.67
N VAL A 48 12.71 -5.10 -11.72
CA VAL A 48 13.03 -4.27 -10.54
C VAL A 48 13.65 -2.92 -10.95
N ASP A 49 14.54 -2.93 -11.94
CA ASP A 49 15.15 -1.71 -12.48
C ASP A 49 14.10 -0.81 -13.15
N ALA A 50 13.16 -1.38 -13.91
CA ALA A 50 12.05 -0.62 -14.49
C ALA A 50 11.15 0.01 -13.42
N ILE A 51 10.79 -0.72 -12.35
CA ILE A 51 10.01 -0.17 -11.25
C ILE A 51 10.75 1.01 -10.59
N ASP A 52 12.08 0.92 -10.43
CA ASP A 52 12.89 1.99 -9.84
C ASP A 52 12.96 3.21 -10.77
N GLN A 53 13.26 2.98 -12.05
CA GLN A 53 13.37 4.00 -13.09
C GLN A 53 12.07 4.79 -13.25
N TYR A 54 10.93 4.09 -13.30
CA TYR A 54 9.62 4.70 -13.50
C TYR A 54 8.97 5.15 -12.18
N ARG A 55 9.69 5.06 -11.06
CA ARG A 55 9.21 5.41 -9.71
C ARG A 55 7.89 4.73 -9.35
N ALA A 56 7.63 3.52 -9.86
CA ALA A 56 6.45 2.76 -9.51
C ALA A 56 6.61 2.09 -8.14
N VAL A 57 5.50 1.71 -7.52
CA VAL A 57 5.51 0.95 -6.26
C VAL A 57 4.53 -0.22 -6.31
N LEU A 58 4.94 -1.36 -5.76
CA LEU A 58 4.04 -2.47 -5.44
C LEU A 58 3.15 -2.04 -4.27
N GLY A 59 1.83 -2.07 -4.44
CA GLY A 59 0.87 -1.75 -3.40
C GLY A 59 -0.18 -2.83 -3.18
N GLY A 60 -1.27 -2.45 -2.51
CA GLY A 60 -2.47 -3.25 -2.37
C GLY A 60 -2.25 -4.63 -1.72
N ALA A 61 -3.00 -5.64 -2.18
CA ALA A 61 -2.99 -6.97 -1.56
C ALA A 61 -1.61 -7.65 -1.66
N GLY A 62 -0.90 -7.44 -2.77
CA GLY A 62 0.46 -7.96 -2.97
C GLY A 62 1.41 -7.41 -1.91
N ALA A 63 1.41 -6.09 -1.69
CA ALA A 63 2.23 -5.45 -0.67
C ALA A 63 1.88 -5.93 0.75
N VAL A 64 0.59 -6.17 1.05
CA VAL A 64 0.16 -6.76 2.33
C VAL A 64 0.79 -8.15 2.52
N ASN A 65 0.77 -9.02 1.50
CA ASN A 65 1.36 -10.36 1.59
C ASN A 65 2.88 -10.33 1.79
N VAL A 66 3.62 -9.38 1.17
CA VAL A 66 5.06 -9.20 1.44
C VAL A 66 5.30 -8.86 2.91
N ALA A 67 4.53 -7.91 3.43
CA ALA A 67 4.69 -7.40 4.79
C ALA A 67 4.24 -8.43 5.85
N PHE A 68 3.19 -9.19 5.57
CA PHE A 68 2.54 -10.12 6.50
C PHE A 68 2.34 -11.46 5.78
N PRO A 69 3.36 -12.33 5.75
CA PRO A 69 3.36 -13.56 4.95
C PRO A 69 2.35 -14.63 5.43
N ALA A 70 1.78 -14.45 6.63
CA ALA A 70 0.69 -15.28 7.15
C ALA A 70 -0.64 -15.02 6.42
N HIS A 71 -0.79 -13.86 5.76
CA HIS A 71 -1.96 -13.57 4.95
C HIS A 71 -1.88 -14.32 3.62
N TRP A 72 -3.05 -14.55 3.02
CA TRP A 72 -3.17 -15.22 1.72
C TRP A 72 -2.32 -14.54 0.63
N LYS A 73 -1.82 -15.35 -0.32
CA LYS A 73 -1.12 -14.83 -1.50
C LYS A 73 -2.16 -14.46 -2.57
N PRO A 74 -2.21 -13.21 -3.04
CA PRO A 74 -3.12 -12.83 -4.12
C PRO A 74 -2.70 -13.43 -5.47
N PRO A 75 -3.67 -13.77 -6.35
CA PRO A 75 -3.41 -14.20 -7.73
C PRO A 75 -3.05 -13.02 -8.64
N PHE A 76 -2.89 -11.82 -8.07
CA PHE A 76 -2.51 -10.62 -8.77
C PHE A 76 -1.66 -9.72 -7.88
N VAL A 77 -1.04 -8.73 -8.50
CA VAL A 77 -0.38 -7.62 -7.79
C VAL A 77 -0.80 -6.29 -8.39
N GLU A 78 -0.72 -5.24 -7.59
CA GLU A 78 -1.02 -3.88 -8.02
C GLU A 78 0.26 -3.05 -8.02
N LEU A 79 0.55 -2.39 -9.14
CA LEU A 79 1.62 -1.42 -9.28
C LEU A 79 1.03 -0.03 -9.43
N PHE A 80 1.37 0.85 -8.51
CA PHE A 80 0.99 2.26 -8.55
C PHE A 80 2.08 3.02 -9.28
N VAL A 81 1.69 3.75 -10.31
CA VAL A 81 2.60 4.37 -11.26
C VAL A 81 2.34 5.86 -11.32
N PRO A 82 3.37 6.72 -11.28
CA PRO A 82 3.21 8.14 -11.60
C PRO A 82 2.53 8.35 -12.95
N ASN A 83 1.81 9.47 -13.10
CA ASN A 83 1.18 9.83 -14.36
C ASN A 83 2.19 9.83 -15.54
N TRP A 84 3.32 10.51 -15.38
CA TRP A 84 4.33 10.71 -16.44
C TRP A 84 5.05 9.42 -16.91
N SER A 85 5.01 8.34 -16.13
CA SER A 85 5.78 7.11 -16.42
C SER A 85 4.91 5.89 -16.74
N TYR A 86 3.58 6.06 -16.74
CA TYR A 86 2.62 4.98 -16.92
C TYR A 86 2.83 4.18 -18.21
N ASP A 87 2.78 4.86 -19.36
CA ASP A 87 2.89 4.22 -20.67
C ASP A 87 4.24 3.52 -20.86
N ASN A 88 5.32 4.09 -20.33
CA ASN A 88 6.65 3.51 -20.42
C ASN A 88 6.78 2.23 -19.60
N LEU A 89 6.19 2.17 -18.40
CA LEU A 89 6.17 0.95 -17.61
C LEU A 89 5.27 -0.13 -18.25
N LEU A 90 4.11 0.25 -18.80
CA LEU A 90 3.26 -0.66 -19.55
C LEU A 90 3.99 -1.27 -20.75
N ALA A 91 4.67 -0.43 -21.54
CA ALA A 91 5.47 -0.87 -22.67
C ALA A 91 6.61 -1.81 -22.24
N HIS A 92 7.27 -1.54 -21.11
CA HIS A 92 8.29 -2.45 -20.55
C HIS A 92 7.69 -3.81 -20.18
N LEU A 93 6.53 -3.85 -19.52
CA LEU A 93 5.86 -5.10 -19.16
C LEU A 93 5.49 -5.94 -20.40
N GLN A 94 5.03 -5.29 -21.47
CA GLN A 94 4.71 -5.97 -22.72
C GLN A 94 5.96 -6.46 -23.45
N ASN A 95 6.91 -5.57 -23.71
CA ASN A 95 8.04 -5.84 -24.59
C ASN A 95 9.14 -6.68 -23.93
N ASN A 96 9.38 -6.48 -22.63
CA ASN A 96 10.48 -7.14 -21.91
C ASN A 96 9.98 -8.32 -21.07
N GLN A 97 8.84 -8.15 -20.40
CA GLN A 97 8.29 -9.17 -19.51
C GLN A 97 7.28 -10.09 -20.22
N GLY A 98 6.86 -9.76 -21.43
CA GLY A 98 6.01 -10.62 -22.26
C GLY A 98 4.57 -10.73 -21.75
N PHE A 99 4.10 -9.74 -21.00
CA PHE A 99 2.71 -9.67 -20.56
C PHE A 99 1.80 -9.16 -21.69
N ALA A 100 0.55 -9.64 -21.71
CA ALA A 100 -0.46 -9.16 -22.64
C ALA A 100 -1.43 -8.22 -21.92
N GLN A 101 -1.67 -7.03 -22.48
CA GLN A 101 -2.68 -6.12 -21.95
C GLN A 101 -4.06 -6.70 -22.22
N VAL A 102 -4.90 -6.72 -21.19
CA VAL A 102 -6.29 -7.14 -21.29
C VAL A 102 -7.22 -6.05 -20.76
N PRO A 103 -8.48 -6.00 -21.22
CA PRO A 103 -9.47 -5.16 -20.61
C PRO A 103 -9.58 -5.47 -19.11
N VAL A 104 -9.65 -4.43 -18.29
CA VAL A 104 -9.92 -4.61 -16.87
C VAL A 104 -11.32 -5.22 -16.72
N PRO A 105 -11.49 -6.28 -15.91
CA PRO A 105 -12.81 -6.79 -15.57
C PRO A 105 -13.72 -5.64 -15.11
N SER A 106 -14.96 -5.60 -15.62
CA SER A 106 -15.94 -4.56 -15.24
C SER A 106 -16.25 -4.53 -13.74
N THR A 107 -15.90 -5.60 -13.02
CA THR A 107 -16.04 -5.72 -11.56
C THR A 107 -15.00 -4.91 -10.78
N LEU A 108 -13.95 -4.41 -11.44
CA LEU A 108 -13.03 -3.47 -10.82
C LEU A 108 -13.52 -2.05 -11.07
N PRO A 109 -13.55 -1.18 -10.05
CA PRO A 109 -13.99 0.19 -10.21
C PRO A 109 -13.16 0.89 -11.29
N ALA A 110 -13.80 1.32 -12.38
CA ALA A 110 -13.13 1.98 -13.50
C ALA A 110 -12.48 3.31 -13.10
N SER A 111 -12.97 3.95 -12.04
CA SER A 111 -12.45 5.19 -11.46
C SER A 111 -12.59 5.15 -9.94
N ARG A 112 -11.55 5.59 -9.21
CA ARG A 112 -11.64 5.74 -7.76
C ARG A 112 -12.36 7.06 -7.43
N PRO A 113 -13.30 7.07 -6.47
CA PRO A 113 -14.19 8.22 -6.27
C PRO A 113 -13.49 9.52 -5.84
N ASP A 114 -12.27 9.44 -5.32
CA ASP A 114 -11.48 10.58 -4.85
C ASP A 114 -10.63 11.24 -5.94
N GLY A 115 -10.68 10.74 -7.18
CA GLY A 115 -9.87 11.25 -8.29
C GLY A 115 -8.37 10.99 -8.14
N ALA A 116 -7.94 10.22 -7.14
CA ALA A 116 -6.53 9.94 -6.90
C ALA A 116 -5.92 8.98 -7.93
N ALA A 117 -6.76 8.17 -8.59
CA ALA A 117 -6.37 7.28 -9.68
C ALA A 117 -7.18 7.56 -10.96
N GLN A 118 -6.50 7.61 -12.11
CA GLN A 118 -7.11 7.95 -13.40
C GLN A 118 -7.43 6.73 -14.27
N THR A 119 -6.59 5.69 -14.22
CA THR A 119 -6.74 4.54 -15.12
C THR A 119 -6.19 3.29 -14.45
N VAL A 120 -6.94 2.20 -14.62
CA VAL A 120 -6.47 0.86 -14.28
C VAL A 120 -6.32 0.08 -15.59
N HIS A 121 -5.18 -0.59 -15.78
CA HIS A 121 -5.02 -1.62 -16.80
C HIS A 121 -4.62 -2.92 -16.15
N ALA A 122 -5.16 -4.02 -16.65
CA ALA A 122 -4.74 -5.36 -16.29
C ALA A 122 -3.77 -5.87 -17.35
N VAL A 123 -2.62 -6.39 -16.92
CA VAL A 123 -1.68 -7.07 -17.79
C VAL A 123 -1.54 -8.49 -17.28
N LEU A 124 -1.90 -9.47 -18.11
CA LEU A 124 -1.84 -10.89 -17.76
C LEU A 124 -0.51 -11.49 -18.19
N ASP A 125 -0.01 -12.42 -17.38
CA ASP A 125 1.11 -13.24 -17.78
C ASP A 125 0.72 -14.20 -18.92
N ARG A 126 1.70 -14.94 -19.43
CA ARG A 126 1.50 -15.80 -20.61
C ARG A 126 0.52 -16.95 -20.35
N SER A 127 0.38 -17.43 -19.11
CA SER A 127 -0.56 -18.50 -18.79
C SER A 127 -1.95 -17.98 -18.45
N GLY A 128 -2.08 -16.70 -18.10
CA GLY A 128 -3.32 -16.09 -17.65
C GLY A 128 -3.63 -16.35 -16.17
N ASP A 129 -2.71 -16.98 -15.44
CA ASP A 129 -2.90 -17.34 -14.02
C ASP A 129 -2.49 -16.22 -13.07
N PHE A 130 -1.76 -15.22 -13.56
CA PHE A 130 -1.29 -14.09 -12.78
C PHE A 130 -1.51 -12.77 -13.50
N ALA A 131 -2.00 -11.78 -12.75
CA ALA A 131 -2.25 -10.43 -13.26
C ALA A 131 -1.40 -9.38 -12.56
N ILE A 132 -0.93 -8.40 -13.32
CA ILE A 132 -0.42 -7.13 -12.81
C ILE A 132 -1.45 -6.05 -13.14
N TYR A 133 -2.05 -5.44 -12.13
CA TYR A 133 -2.87 -4.25 -12.28
C TYR A 133 -1.98 -3.01 -12.20
N LEU A 134 -1.87 -2.27 -13.29
CA LEU A 134 -1.25 -0.95 -13.30
C LEU A 134 -2.30 0.08 -12.91
N VAL A 135 -2.03 0.81 -11.83
CA VAL A 135 -2.89 1.90 -11.33
C VAL A 135 -2.17 3.22 -11.57
N GLN A 136 -2.67 3.99 -12.54
CA GLN A 136 -2.15 5.31 -12.86
C GLN A 136 -2.58 6.32 -11.80
N SER A 137 -1.59 6.98 -11.18
CA SER A 137 -1.82 8.13 -10.33
C SER A 137 -2.27 9.32 -11.16
N SER A 138 -3.20 10.11 -10.62
CA SER A 138 -3.57 11.41 -11.20
C SER A 138 -2.50 12.49 -11.02
N ASP A 139 -1.47 12.19 -10.24
CA ASP A 139 -0.35 13.06 -9.91
C ASP A 139 0.99 12.37 -10.26
N ASP A 140 2.10 13.08 -10.16
CA ASP A 140 3.45 12.56 -10.39
C ASP A 140 3.97 11.74 -9.19
N CYS A 141 3.20 11.70 -8.09
CA CYS A 141 3.43 10.81 -6.96
C CYS A 141 2.59 9.52 -7.07
N PRO A 142 3.19 8.31 -7.13
CA PRO A 142 2.42 7.05 -7.23
C PRO A 142 1.64 6.76 -5.94
N LEU A 143 2.11 7.29 -4.80
CA LEU A 143 1.48 7.08 -3.50
C LEU A 143 0.13 7.79 -3.40
N TYR A 144 -0.19 8.71 -4.31
CA TYR A 144 -1.46 9.43 -4.29
C TYR A 144 -2.61 8.48 -4.63
N ALA A 145 -2.51 7.74 -5.73
CA ALA A 145 -3.46 6.68 -6.07
C ALA A 145 -3.62 5.61 -4.97
N LEU A 146 -2.54 5.31 -4.23
CA LEU A 146 -2.58 4.35 -3.11
C LEU A 146 -3.49 4.83 -1.96
N THR A 147 -3.65 6.14 -1.76
CA THR A 147 -4.57 6.65 -0.73
C THR A 147 -6.04 6.54 -1.10
N GLY A 148 -6.34 6.31 -2.38
CA GLY A 148 -7.69 5.99 -2.86
C GLY A 148 -8.10 4.53 -2.65
N GLU A 149 -7.27 3.72 -2.00
CA GLU A 149 -7.65 2.38 -1.59
C GLU A 149 -8.86 2.39 -0.66
N TRP A 150 -9.72 1.40 -0.81
CA TRP A 150 -11.01 1.33 -0.11
C TRP A 150 -10.89 0.92 1.36
N GLN A 151 -9.71 0.48 1.81
CA GLN A 151 -9.48 0.10 3.21
C GLN A 151 -8.01 0.20 3.64
N SER A 152 -7.80 0.38 4.95
CA SER A 152 -6.50 0.75 5.52
C SER A 152 -5.40 -0.32 5.42
N ALA A 153 -5.73 -1.61 5.27
CA ALA A 153 -4.68 -2.64 5.12
C ALA A 153 -3.89 -2.44 3.82
N LEU A 154 -4.57 -1.96 2.78
CA LEU A 154 -4.02 -1.72 1.45
C LEU A 154 -3.12 -0.48 1.39
N PHE A 155 -3.04 0.31 2.46
CA PHE A 155 -2.15 1.47 2.59
C PHE A 155 -0.73 1.00 2.90
N THR A 156 -0.22 0.09 2.07
CA THR A 156 1.06 -0.57 2.20
C THR A 156 1.73 -0.55 0.84
N TYR A 157 3.00 -0.16 0.78
CA TYR A 157 3.76 -0.21 -0.45
C TYR A 157 5.20 -0.69 -0.28
N PHE A 158 5.73 -1.23 -1.37
CA PHE A 158 7.13 -1.61 -1.57
C PHE A 158 7.62 -0.99 -2.89
N SER A 159 8.65 -0.17 -2.80
CA SER A 159 9.47 0.23 -3.95
C SER A 159 10.77 -0.60 -3.93
N PRO A 160 11.58 -0.61 -5.00
CA PRO A 160 12.89 -1.27 -4.99
C PRO A 160 13.84 -0.81 -3.87
N ARG A 161 13.63 0.39 -3.31
CA ARG A 161 14.53 1.01 -2.33
C ARG A 161 14.00 1.06 -0.91
N LYS A 162 12.69 1.15 -0.73
CA LYS A 162 12.02 1.38 0.56
C LYS A 162 10.60 0.81 0.58
N PHE A 163 10.04 0.68 1.77
CA PHE A 163 8.66 0.31 1.98
C PHE A 163 8.02 1.12 3.10
N SER A 164 6.70 1.13 3.14
CA SER A 164 5.93 1.72 4.23
C SER A 164 4.60 1.00 4.39
N ILE A 165 4.22 0.73 5.63
CA ILE A 165 2.93 0.13 6.02
C ILE A 165 2.22 1.17 6.87
N GLY A 166 1.07 1.66 6.41
CA GLY A 166 0.33 2.74 7.05
C GLY A 166 -0.35 2.33 8.36
N TYR A 167 -0.82 1.08 8.47
CA TYR A 167 -1.59 0.62 9.63
C TYR A 167 -1.12 -0.75 10.13
N PRO A 168 0.18 -0.92 10.44
CA PRO A 168 0.79 -2.23 10.67
C PRO A 168 0.10 -3.03 11.78
N SER A 169 -0.26 -2.38 12.89
CA SER A 169 -0.93 -3.05 14.00
C SER A 169 -2.34 -3.54 13.63
N LEU A 170 -3.09 -2.77 12.81
CA LEU A 170 -4.39 -3.21 12.31
C LEU A 170 -4.23 -4.39 11.34
N THR A 171 -3.32 -4.25 10.37
CA THR A 171 -3.04 -5.27 9.35
C THR A 171 -2.59 -6.60 9.98
N ARG A 172 -1.78 -6.55 11.06
CA ARG A 172 -1.40 -7.74 11.84
C ARG A 172 -2.61 -8.40 12.50
N ALA A 173 -3.54 -7.61 13.02
CA ALA A 173 -4.74 -8.10 13.68
C ALA A 173 -5.86 -8.52 12.70
N SER A 174 -5.58 -8.51 11.39
CA SER A 174 -6.60 -8.70 10.33
C SER A 174 -7.78 -7.74 10.47
N ILE A 175 -7.54 -6.51 10.93
CA ILE A 175 -8.55 -5.45 11.02
C ILE A 175 -8.25 -4.44 9.91
N ALA A 176 -9.30 -3.96 9.25
CA ALA A 176 -9.16 -2.83 8.36
C ALA A 176 -10.26 -1.78 8.53
N LEU A 177 -9.83 -0.54 8.44
CA LEU A 177 -10.72 0.62 8.41
C LEU A 177 -11.13 0.86 6.97
N LEU A 178 -12.43 0.81 6.69
CA LEU A 178 -12.97 1.21 5.40
C LEU A 178 -12.69 2.70 5.16
N ASN A 179 -12.37 3.05 3.91
CA ASN A 179 -12.16 4.41 3.46
C ASN A 179 -13.50 5.01 3.00
N PRO A 180 -14.10 5.92 3.78
CA PRO A 180 -15.39 6.53 3.49
C PRO A 180 -15.41 7.30 2.17
N CYS A 181 -14.29 7.86 1.73
CA CYS A 181 -14.22 8.55 0.44
C CYS A 181 -14.55 7.61 -0.73
N THR A 182 -14.41 6.31 -0.53
CA THR A 182 -14.74 5.31 -1.54
C THR A 182 -16.18 4.81 -1.46
N MET A 183 -16.90 5.05 -0.36
CA MET A 183 -18.25 4.54 -0.12
C MET A 183 -19.26 5.68 -0.30
N GLU A 184 -20.01 5.70 -1.40
CA GLU A 184 -21.04 6.72 -1.68
C GLU A 184 -22.16 6.69 -0.62
N ASP A 185 -22.47 5.51 -0.08
CA ASP A 185 -23.21 5.35 1.16
C ASP A 185 -22.72 4.08 1.88
N VAL A 186 -22.50 4.13 3.19
CA VAL A 186 -21.96 2.97 3.95
C VAL A 186 -22.93 1.78 3.93
N THR A 187 -24.19 2.02 3.58
CA THR A 187 -25.26 1.03 3.46
C THR A 187 -25.38 0.42 2.06
N ASP A 188 -24.85 1.06 1.02
CA ASP A 188 -24.96 0.61 -0.37
C ASP A 188 -23.57 0.24 -0.91
N LEU A 189 -23.01 -0.85 -0.37
CA LEU A 189 -21.91 -1.52 -1.04
C LEU A 189 -22.44 -2.12 -2.35
N GLU A 190 -22.03 -1.56 -3.49
CA GLU A 190 -22.29 -2.14 -4.81
C GLU A 190 -22.02 -3.65 -4.82
N LEU A 191 -22.84 -4.44 -5.53
CA LEU A 191 -22.78 -5.91 -5.56
C LEU A 191 -21.35 -6.44 -5.83
N ASP A 192 -20.58 -5.76 -6.66
CA ASP A 192 -19.20 -6.14 -6.97
C ASP A 192 -18.25 -5.98 -5.77
N ARG A 193 -18.51 -4.99 -4.90
CA ARG A 193 -17.75 -4.79 -3.66
C ARG A 193 -18.16 -5.77 -2.58
N GLN A 194 -19.38 -6.31 -2.63
CA GLN A 194 -19.80 -7.36 -1.71
C GLN A 194 -18.98 -8.64 -1.91
N ALA A 195 -18.69 -9.03 -3.16
CA ALA A 195 -17.85 -10.19 -3.44
C ALA A 195 -16.42 -10.01 -2.89
N VAL A 196 -15.82 -8.84 -3.10
CA VAL A 196 -14.50 -8.51 -2.54
C VAL A 196 -14.55 -8.49 -1.02
N THR A 197 -15.54 -7.83 -0.43
CA THR A 197 -15.74 -7.75 1.03
C THR A 197 -15.88 -9.14 1.66
N ASN A 198 -16.68 -10.01 1.05
CA ASN A 198 -16.85 -11.39 1.49
C ASN A 198 -15.54 -12.17 1.41
N ALA A 199 -14.78 -12.04 0.31
CA ALA A 199 -13.49 -12.70 0.19
C ALA A 199 -12.51 -12.30 1.31
N TRP A 200 -12.48 -11.03 1.70
CA TRP A 200 -11.68 -10.57 2.85
C TRP A 200 -12.19 -11.16 4.18
N HIS A 201 -13.50 -11.22 4.39
CA HIS A 201 -14.09 -11.85 5.57
C HIS A 201 -13.78 -13.35 5.65
N ASP A 202 -13.87 -14.08 4.54
CA ASP A 202 -13.52 -15.50 4.46
C ASP A 202 -12.04 -15.75 4.77
N MET A 203 -11.20 -14.74 4.54
CA MET A 203 -9.78 -14.73 4.92
C MET A 203 -9.53 -14.28 6.37
N GLY A 204 -10.59 -14.12 7.18
CA GLY A 204 -10.51 -13.77 8.58
C GLY A 204 -10.37 -12.27 8.86
N TRP A 205 -10.63 -11.39 7.88
CA TRP A 205 -10.56 -9.96 8.09
C TRP A 205 -11.83 -9.38 8.74
N THR A 206 -11.63 -8.44 9.65
CA THR A 206 -12.67 -7.58 10.20
C THR A 206 -12.61 -6.21 9.52
N LEU A 207 -13.55 -5.95 8.62
CA LEU A 207 -13.71 -4.68 7.94
C LEU A 207 -14.67 -3.78 8.71
N THR A 208 -14.28 -2.55 9.02
CA THR A 208 -15.08 -1.65 9.86
C THR A 208 -14.98 -0.19 9.40
N PRO A 209 -16.08 0.57 9.37
CA PRO A 209 -16.03 2.01 9.06
C PRO A 209 -15.46 2.84 10.24
N ARG A 210 -15.39 2.27 11.45
CA ARG A 210 -14.99 2.97 12.68
C ARG A 210 -13.86 2.27 13.40
N TRP A 211 -13.11 3.05 14.19
CA TRP A 211 -12.15 2.51 15.14
C TRP A 211 -12.88 1.71 16.22
N LEU A 212 -12.44 0.47 16.47
CA LEU A 212 -13.06 -0.43 17.44
C LEU A 212 -12.25 -0.42 18.73
N THR A 213 -12.89 -0.76 19.86
CA THR A 213 -12.18 -0.93 21.14
C THR A 213 -11.20 -2.11 21.12
N VAL A 214 -11.47 -3.11 20.27
CA VAL A 214 -10.56 -4.24 20.01
C VAL A 214 -9.39 -3.87 19.10
N SER A 215 -9.39 -2.67 18.50
CA SER A 215 -8.26 -2.21 17.72
C SER A 215 -7.03 -2.00 18.62
N PRO A 216 -5.81 -2.35 18.18
CA PRO A 216 -4.59 -2.09 18.92
C PRO A 216 -4.47 -0.63 19.35
N GLY A 217 -4.29 -0.39 20.66
CA GLY A 217 -4.32 0.94 21.27
C GLY A 217 -5.63 1.28 21.99
N GLY A 218 -6.67 0.46 21.86
CA GLY A 218 -7.92 0.58 22.61
C GLY A 218 -8.80 1.72 22.11
N THR A 219 -9.33 2.53 23.03
CA THR A 219 -10.25 3.63 22.72
C THR A 219 -9.58 4.74 21.92
N CYS A 220 -10.30 5.32 20.97
CA CYS A 220 -9.83 6.46 20.17
C CYS A 220 -9.55 7.69 21.05
N SER A 221 -8.28 8.11 21.10
CA SER A 221 -7.75 9.31 21.76
C SER A 221 -7.71 10.54 20.83
N GLY A 222 -8.63 10.63 19.87
CA GLY A 222 -8.65 11.68 18.86
C GLY A 222 -7.49 11.56 17.87
N ILE A 223 -6.92 12.69 17.41
CA ILE A 223 -5.86 12.71 16.39
C ILE A 223 -4.56 11.98 16.80
N ALA A 224 -4.43 11.64 18.08
CA ALA A 224 -3.33 10.81 18.59
C ALA A 224 -3.54 9.31 18.33
N SER A 225 -4.71 8.88 17.86
CA SER A 225 -5.00 7.50 17.47
C SER A 225 -4.81 7.28 15.99
N ALA A 226 -4.16 6.16 15.63
CA ALA A 226 -3.82 5.83 14.25
C ALA A 226 -5.04 5.80 13.31
N GLY A 227 -6.21 5.38 13.80
CA GLY A 227 -7.43 5.32 13.00
C GLY A 227 -8.54 6.28 13.40
N CYS A 228 -8.20 7.37 14.08
CA CYS A 228 -9.10 8.51 14.13
C CYS A 228 -9.36 9.02 12.70
N ALA A 229 -10.63 9.30 12.39
CA ALA A 229 -11.05 9.80 11.08
C ALA A 229 -10.36 11.12 10.68
N ALA A 230 -10.07 12.00 11.65
CA ALA A 230 -9.39 13.27 11.41
C ALA A 230 -7.87 13.22 11.59
N ALA A 231 -7.31 12.07 11.99
CA ALA A 231 -5.86 11.98 12.11
C ALA A 231 -5.24 12.21 10.73
N SER A 232 -4.41 13.24 10.64
CA SER A 232 -3.56 13.45 9.48
C SER A 232 -2.42 12.45 9.53
N ARG A 233 -2.23 11.72 8.43
CA ARG A 233 -1.31 10.61 8.30
C ARG A 233 -0.45 10.82 7.06
N PHE A 234 0.77 10.32 7.08
CA PHE A 234 1.61 10.28 5.88
C PHE A 234 2.52 9.06 5.92
N PHE A 235 2.99 8.61 4.75
CA PHE A 235 3.86 7.43 4.68
C PHE A 235 5.21 7.74 5.32
N GLY A 236 5.47 7.14 6.48
CA GLY A 236 6.64 7.40 7.32
C GLY A 236 6.34 8.19 8.60
N ASP A 237 5.07 8.44 8.91
CA ASP A 237 4.67 8.97 10.22
C ASP A 237 4.90 7.97 11.37
N ARG A 238 4.65 8.41 12.61
CA ARG A 238 4.85 7.59 13.82
C ARG A 238 3.96 6.34 13.92
N PHE A 239 2.90 6.27 13.11
CA PHE A 239 1.98 5.14 13.10
C PHE A 239 2.30 4.16 11.95
N CYS A 240 3.28 4.48 11.12
CA CYS A 240 3.77 3.61 10.06
C CYS A 240 4.88 2.68 10.56
N VAL A 241 5.03 1.55 9.87
CA VAL A 241 6.29 0.79 9.84
C VAL A 241 6.91 1.00 8.47
N SER A 242 8.06 1.65 8.43
CA SER A 242 8.77 1.98 7.19
C SER A 242 10.25 1.63 7.29
N GLY A 243 10.87 1.35 6.16
CA GLY A 243 12.30 1.07 6.11
C GLY A 243 12.86 1.00 4.71
N SER A 244 14.19 0.92 4.61
CA SER A 244 14.86 0.64 3.33
C SER A 244 14.74 -0.84 2.99
N LEU A 245 14.66 -1.23 1.72
CA LEU A 245 14.84 -2.62 1.31
C LEU A 245 16.32 -3.00 1.18
N ARG A 246 17.21 -2.02 1.08
CA ARG A 246 18.64 -2.26 0.93
C ARG A 246 19.34 -2.36 2.29
N PRO A 247 20.35 -3.23 2.42
CA PRO A 247 21.12 -3.32 3.64
C PRO A 247 21.97 -2.07 3.89
N VAL A 248 22.26 -1.77 5.15
CA VAL A 248 22.98 -0.59 5.63
C VAL A 248 24.31 -0.39 4.92
N ARG A 249 25.04 -1.47 4.63
CA ARG A 249 26.33 -1.45 3.93
C ARG A 249 26.23 -1.01 2.47
N LEU A 250 25.05 -1.16 1.85
CA LEU A 250 24.78 -0.74 0.47
C LEU A 250 24.06 0.62 0.42
N ARG A 251 23.82 1.28 1.55
CA ARG A 251 23.19 2.61 1.59
C ARG A 251 24.23 3.69 1.33
N LYS A 252 24.24 4.24 0.12
CA LYS A 252 25.05 5.41 -0.18
C LYS A 252 24.42 6.64 0.50
N HIS A 253 25.15 7.24 1.42
CA HIS A 253 24.64 8.22 2.40
C HIS A 253 24.07 9.52 1.80
N ARG A 254 24.41 9.86 0.54
CA ARG A 254 24.12 11.18 -0.06
C ARG A 254 23.21 11.11 -1.30
N GLU A 255 23.38 10.11 -2.15
CA GLU A 255 22.58 9.93 -3.38
C GLU A 255 21.09 9.61 -3.10
N TRP A 256 20.74 9.20 -1.87
CA TRP A 256 19.41 8.63 -1.58
C TRP A 256 18.43 9.62 -0.96
N ALA A 257 18.92 10.64 -0.26
CA ALA A 257 18.08 11.58 0.45
C ALA A 257 17.47 12.66 -0.47
N GLU A 258 18.10 12.94 -1.62
CA GLU A 258 17.84 14.17 -2.38
C GLU A 258 17.01 13.95 -3.66
N GLU A 259 17.06 12.80 -4.33
CA GLU A 259 16.49 12.71 -5.70
C GLU A 259 15.16 11.93 -5.79
N TYR A 260 14.89 10.97 -4.90
CA TYR A 260 13.75 10.04 -5.06
C TYR A 260 12.72 10.07 -3.92
N ASP A 261 12.97 10.86 -2.87
CA ASP A 261 12.20 10.82 -1.62
C ASP A 261 11.68 12.21 -1.17
N LEU A 262 11.66 13.17 -2.10
CA LEU A 262 11.19 14.52 -1.82
C LEU A 262 9.70 14.53 -1.52
N GLU A 263 8.92 13.66 -2.14
CA GLU A 263 7.45 13.67 -2.07
C GLU A 263 6.89 12.47 -1.31
N THR A 264 5.80 12.72 -0.62
CA THR A 264 4.94 11.73 0.01
C THR A 264 3.50 12.23 -0.02
N VAL A 265 2.55 11.41 0.40
CA VAL A 265 1.15 11.83 0.49
C VAL A 265 0.79 12.01 1.95
N LEU A 266 0.17 13.16 2.24
CA LEU A 266 -0.56 13.41 3.47
C LEU A 266 -2.02 13.07 3.22
N TRP A 267 -2.61 12.21 4.03
CA TRP A 267 -4.03 11.85 3.96
C TRP A 267 -4.71 11.94 5.33
N TRP A 268 -6.02 12.09 5.30
CA TRP A 268 -6.88 11.82 6.45
C TRP A 268 -8.07 11.03 5.92
N ARG A 269 -8.41 9.95 6.61
CA ARG A 269 -9.40 8.99 6.11
C ARG A 269 -10.80 9.58 6.02
N GLY A 270 -11.13 10.51 6.92
CA GLY A 270 -12.51 10.93 7.13
C GLY A 270 -13.38 9.83 7.73
N GLY A 271 -14.70 10.00 7.63
CA GLY A 271 -15.72 9.05 8.07
C GLY A 271 -16.43 9.44 9.35
N ARG A 272 -17.11 8.45 9.94
CA ARG A 272 -17.84 8.61 11.20
C ARG A 272 -16.88 8.87 12.35
N ALA A 273 -17.10 9.95 13.07
CA ALA A 273 -16.44 10.20 14.35
C ALA A 273 -16.83 9.12 15.38
N CYS A 274 -15.97 8.88 16.37
CA CYS A 274 -16.24 7.88 17.41
C CYS A 274 -17.37 8.32 18.36
N THR A 275 -17.50 9.63 18.62
CA THR A 275 -18.52 10.21 19.50
C THR A 275 -18.89 11.63 19.04
N ILE A 276 -20.03 12.15 19.50
CA ILE A 276 -20.48 13.53 19.23
C ILE A 276 -19.58 14.59 19.90
N ILE A 277 -18.78 14.22 20.90
CA ILE A 277 -17.86 15.14 21.58
C ILE A 277 -16.57 15.29 20.76
N CYS A 278 -16.32 14.39 19.81
CA CYS A 278 -15.16 14.44 18.96
C CYS A 278 -15.32 15.52 17.87
N HIS A 279 -14.21 16.18 17.49
CA HIS A 279 -14.15 17.13 16.37
C HIS A 279 -15.26 18.19 16.36
N SER A 280 -15.53 18.79 17.52
CA SER A 280 -16.48 19.90 17.68
C SER A 280 -17.92 19.54 17.25
N GLY A 281 -18.37 18.30 17.49
CA GLY A 281 -19.72 17.87 17.11
C GLY A 281 -19.83 17.28 15.71
N THR A 282 -18.74 17.31 14.93
CA THR A 282 -18.76 16.83 13.54
C THR A 282 -18.80 15.31 13.50
N MET A 283 -19.96 14.75 13.18
CA MET A 283 -20.16 13.29 13.12
C MET A 283 -19.63 12.65 11.84
N MET A 284 -19.53 13.39 10.74
CA MET A 284 -19.03 12.92 9.44
C MET A 284 -17.93 13.86 8.95
N LEU A 285 -16.74 13.32 8.76
CA LEU A 285 -15.60 14.04 8.22
C LEU A 285 -15.37 13.65 6.76
N ALA A 286 -15.23 14.62 5.87
CA ALA A 286 -14.73 14.36 4.53
C ALA A 286 -13.27 13.91 4.63
N GLY A 287 -12.92 12.79 4.02
CA GLY A 287 -11.52 12.41 3.87
C GLY A 287 -10.86 13.18 2.74
N GLY A 288 -9.57 12.98 2.58
CA GLY A 288 -8.81 13.64 1.54
C GLY A 288 -7.34 13.28 1.60
N ALA A 289 -6.65 13.60 0.51
CA ALA A 289 -5.22 13.40 0.37
C ALA A 289 -4.61 14.53 -0.44
N ARG A 290 -3.31 14.78 -0.24
CA ARG A 290 -2.51 15.70 -1.05
C ARG A 290 -1.05 15.25 -1.10
N VAL A 291 -0.42 15.46 -2.24
CA VAL A 291 1.03 15.30 -2.37
C VAL A 291 1.72 16.44 -1.63
N CYS A 292 2.76 16.11 -0.87
CA CYS A 292 3.48 17.04 -0.01
C CYS A 292 4.97 16.71 -0.04
N HIS A 293 5.79 17.74 0.13
CA HIS A 293 7.21 17.52 0.35
C HIS A 293 7.44 16.87 1.72
N ARG A 294 8.09 15.71 1.77
CA ARG A 294 8.33 14.91 2.97
C ARG A 294 9.04 15.70 4.07
N ALA A 295 9.95 16.60 3.70
CA ALA A 295 10.65 17.45 4.67
C ALA A 295 9.70 18.37 5.47
N LEU A 296 8.59 18.82 4.87
CA LEU A 296 7.61 19.68 5.55
C LEU A 296 6.78 18.90 6.58
N LEU A 297 6.62 17.59 6.38
CA LEU A 297 5.81 16.75 7.27
C LEU A 297 6.59 16.19 8.46
N ARG A 298 7.92 16.18 8.42
CA ARG A 298 8.76 15.66 9.54
C ARG A 298 8.64 16.49 10.83
N GLY A 299 8.05 17.69 10.76
CA GLY A 299 7.78 18.54 11.91
C GLY A 299 6.37 18.44 12.50
N LEU A 300 5.50 17.57 11.95
CA LEU A 300 4.13 17.35 12.41
C LEU A 300 4.05 16.13 13.36
#